data_AF-A0A7Y3L2Y9-F1
#
_entry.id   AF-A0A7Y3L2Y9-F1
#
_cell.length_a   1.000
_cell.length_b   1.000
_cell.length_c   1.000
_cell.angle_alpha   90.00
_cell.angle_beta   90.00
_cell.angle_gamma   90.00
#
_symmetry.space_group_name_H-M   'P 1'
#
loop_
_entity.id
_entity.type
_entity.pdbx_description
1 polymer ?
#
loop_
_entity_poly.entity_id
_entity_poly.type
_entity_poly.pdbx_seq_one_letter_code
_entity_poly.pdbx_strand_id
1 'polypeptide(L)' 'MKRTNLVLDESLLKEAVSLSGAKTFSMTVDIALHDFVRRAKARRIFELAGSGLWEGDLATMRGESPRRPRAARRGR' A
#
# COMPACT_ATOMS: atom_id res chain seq x y z
N MET A 1 0.40 -22.88 15.96
CA MET A 1 1.14 -21.65 16.32
C MET A 1 2.19 -21.98 17.39
N LYS A 2 3.30 -21.24 17.42
CA LYS A 2 4.35 -21.36 18.46
C LYS A 2 4.14 -20.28 19.53
N ARG A 3 4.26 -20.62 20.81
CA ARG A 3 4.23 -19.63 21.91
C ARG A 3 5.63 -19.03 22.11
N THR A 4 5.69 -17.72 22.29
CA THR A 4 6.91 -16.95 22.52
C THR A 4 6.61 -15.86 23.54
N ASN A 5 7.52 -15.63 24.49
CA ASN A 5 7.43 -14.51 25.42
C ASN A 5 8.20 -13.31 24.83
N LEU A 6 7.54 -12.17 24.73
CA LEU A 6 8.09 -10.93 24.18
C LEU A 6 7.85 -9.79 25.17
N VAL A 7 8.81 -8.87 25.27
CA VAL A 7 8.62 -7.60 25.97
C VAL A 7 8.16 -6.59 24.92
N LEU A 8 6.98 -5.99 25.15
CA LEU A 8 6.34 -5.04 24.24
C LEU A 8 5.99 -3.77 25.01
N ASP A 9 5.96 -2.63 24.30
CA ASP A 9 5.41 -1.41 24.86
C ASP A 9 3.90 -1.57 25.10
N GLU A 10 3.49 -1.43 26.36
CA GLU A 10 2.11 -1.64 26.76
C GLU A 10 1.15 -0.60 26.16
N SER A 11 1.60 0.65 26.05
CA SER A 11 0.77 1.74 25.52
C SER A 11 0.50 1.52 24.04
N LEU A 12 1.52 1.17 23.27
CA LEU A 12 1.42 0.86 21.85
C LEU A 12 0.56 -0.40 21.62
N LEU A 13 0.71 -1.42 22.46
CA LEU A 13 -0.07 -2.65 22.33
C LEU A 13 -1.57 -2.39 22.57
N LYS A 14 -1.92 -1.59 23.59
CA LYS A 14 -3.31 -1.17 23.84
C LYS A 14 -3.88 -0.37 22.69
N GLU A 15 -3.12 0.56 22.14
CA GLU A 15 -3.52 1.34 20.97
C GLU A 15 -3.78 0.43 19.76
N ALA A 16 -2.83 -0.47 19.46
CA ALA A 16 -2.94 -1.40 18.35
C ALA A 16 -4.16 -2.33 18.47
N VAL A 17 -4.50 -2.77 19.68
CA VAL A 17 -5.71 -3.57 19.95
C VAL A 17 -6.97 -2.77 19.63
N SER A 18 -7.02 -1.52 20.11
CA SER A 18 -8.15 -0.63 19.84
C SER A 18 -8.32 -0.34 18.35
N LEU A 19 -7.22 -0.12 17.63
CA LEU A 19 -7.24 0.18 16.19
C LEU A 19 -7.58 -1.05 15.33
N SER A 20 -7.07 -2.22 15.72
CA SER A 20 -7.32 -3.47 14.98
C SER A 20 -8.69 -4.08 15.25
N GLY A 21 -9.39 -3.67 16.32
CA GLY A 21 -10.64 -4.29 16.78
C GLY A 21 -10.44 -5.71 17.31
N ALA A 22 -9.19 -6.09 17.60
CA ALA A 22 -8.86 -7.43 18.04
C ALA A 22 -9.26 -7.66 19.51
N LYS A 23 -9.71 -8.88 19.83
CA LYS A 23 -10.09 -9.26 21.20
C LYS A 23 -8.91 -9.53 22.13
N THR A 24 -7.72 -9.79 21.58
CA THR A 24 -6.53 -10.18 22.37
C THR A 24 -5.25 -9.57 21.81
N PHE A 25 -4.26 -9.43 22.69
CA PHE A 25 -2.91 -8.99 22.32
C PHE A 25 -2.27 -9.94 21.31
N SER A 26 -2.39 -11.26 21.51
CA SER A 26 -1.85 -12.26 20.59
C SER A 26 -2.44 -12.13 19.18
N MET A 27 -3.75 -11.88 19.06
CA MET A 27 -4.39 -11.69 17.76
C MET A 27 -3.97 -10.37 17.11
N THR A 28 -3.82 -9.31 17.90
CA THR A 28 -3.30 -8.01 17.43
C THR A 28 -1.90 -8.16 16.85
N VAL A 29 -1.01 -8.87 17.56
CA VAL A 29 0.35 -9.15 17.11
C VAL A 29 0.36 -10.02 15.85
N ASP A 30 -0.52 -11.02 15.76
CA ASP A 30 -0.63 -11.88 14.57
C ASP A 30 -1.07 -11.08 13.32
N ILE A 31 -2.07 -10.21 13.47
CA ILE A 31 -2.52 -9.29 12.41
C ILE A 31 -1.36 -8.37 11.99
N ALA A 32 -0.69 -7.75 12.95
CA ALA A 32 0.41 -6.83 12.67
C ALA A 32 1.58 -7.53 11.94
N LEU A 33 1.92 -8.76 12.33
CA LEU A 33 2.95 -9.57 11.66
C LEU A 33 2.56 -9.95 10.24
N HIS A 34 1.30 -10.37 10.02
CA HIS A 34 0.80 -10.64 8.68
C HIS A 34 0.89 -9.42 7.78
N ASP A 35 0.44 -8.26 8.27
CA ASP A 35 0.49 -7.00 7.53
C ASP A 35 1.92 -6.56 7.24
N PHE A 36 2.82 -6.69 8.23
CA PHE A 36 4.23 -6.38 8.07
C PHE A 36 4.87 -7.23 6.95
N VAL A 37 4.68 -8.55 7.00
CA VAL A 37 5.22 -9.48 5.99
C VAL A 37 4.61 -9.21 4.62
N ARG A 38 3.30 -8.98 4.54
CA ARG A 38 2.61 -8.66 3.29
C ARG A 38 3.17 -7.39 2.65
N ARG A 39 3.31 -6.31 3.43
CA ARG A 39 3.89 -5.04 2.96
C ARG A 39 5.35 -5.20 2.55
N ALA A 40 6.13 -5.98 3.30
CA ALA A 40 7.52 -6.28 2.96
C ALA A 40 7.65 -7.01 1.62
N LYS A 41 6.81 -8.01 1.36
CA LYS A 41 6.75 -8.70 0.07
C LYS A 41 6.30 -7.77 -1.05
N ALA A 42 5.28 -6.95 -0.81
CA ALA A 42 4.78 -6.00 -1.81
C ALA A 42 5.84 -4.98 -2.24
N ARG A 43 6.73 -4.53 -1.33
CA ARG A 43 7.84 -3.62 -1.67
C ARG A 43 8.78 -4.18 -2.74
N ARG A 44 8.85 -5.50 -2.92
CA ARG A 44 9.63 -6.15 -3.99
C ARG A 44 9.17 -5.71 -5.39
N ILE A 45 7.94 -5.20 -5.54
CA ILE A 45 7.44 -4.68 -6.83
C ILE A 45 8.31 -3.53 -7.36
N PHE A 46 8.95 -2.76 -6.48
CA PHE A 46 9.84 -1.67 -6.92
C PHE A 46 11.09 -2.18 -7.62
N GLU A 47 11.50 -3.44 -7.38
CA GLU A 47 12.61 -4.07 -8.10
C GLU A 47 12.25 -4.33 -9.57
N LEU A 48 10.96 -4.34 -9.91
CA LEU A 48 10.49 -4.50 -11.29
C LEU A 48 10.53 -3.17 -12.06
N ALA A 49 10.72 -2.03 -11.39
CA ALA A 49 10.82 -0.74 -12.06
C ALA A 49 12.07 -0.71 -12.96
N GLY A 50 11.89 -0.39 -14.25
CA GLY A 50 12.98 -0.38 -15.23
C GLY A 50 13.43 -1.77 -15.71
N SER A 51 12.82 -2.85 -15.22
CA SER A 51 13.14 -4.22 -15.66
C SER A 51 12.64 -4.57 -17.07
N GLY A 52 11.77 -3.73 -17.65
CA GLY A 52 11.10 -4.02 -18.92
C GLY A 52 9.97 -5.05 -18.83
N LEU A 53 9.59 -5.52 -17.62
CA LEU A 53 8.54 -6.53 -17.44
C LEU A 53 7.14 -6.08 -17.91
N TRP A 54 6.92 -4.78 -18.08
CA TRP A 54 5.66 -4.23 -18.53
C TRP A 54 5.85 -3.45 -19.83
N GLU A 55 5.02 -3.78 -20.82
CA GLU A 55 4.99 -3.15 -22.14
C GLU A 55 3.60 -2.52 -22.36
N GLY A 56 3.56 -1.26 -22.76
CA GLY A 56 2.31 -0.54 -23.04
C GLY A 56 2.44 0.98 -22.96
N ASP A 57 1.36 1.69 -23.25
CA ASP A 57 1.26 3.14 -23.08
C ASP A 57 0.21 3.49 -22.01
N LEU A 58 0.66 4.18 -20.95
CA LEU A 58 -0.18 4.52 -19.81
C LEU A 58 -1.28 5.53 -20.16
N ALA A 59 -1.00 6.46 -21.09
CA ALA A 59 -1.98 7.49 -21.49
C ALA A 59 -3.18 6.85 -22.19
N THR A 60 -2.91 5.89 -23.10
CA THR A 60 -3.94 5.11 -23.79
C THR A 60 -4.80 4.32 -22.82
N MET A 61 -4.19 3.62 -21.85
CA MET A 61 -4.94 2.81 -20.86
C MET A 61 -5.84 3.63 -19.96
N ARG A 62 -5.44 4.86 -19.63
CA ARG A 62 -6.24 5.79 -18.82
C ARG A 62 -7.34 6.47 -19.61
N GLY A 63 -7.39 6.25 -20.93
CA GLY A 63 -8.32 6.96 -21.82
C GLY A 63 -8.05 8.47 -21.85
N GLU A 64 -6.80 8.89 -21.62
CA GLU A 64 -6.41 10.29 -21.73
C GLU A 64 -6.52 10.71 -23.20
N SER A 65 -7.69 11.24 -23.57
CA SER A 65 -7.87 11.86 -24.88
C SER A 65 -6.99 13.12 -24.94
N PRO A 66 -6.24 13.35 -26.03
CA PRO A 66 -5.36 14.52 -26.13
C PRO A 66 -6.18 15.77 -25.83
N ARG A 67 -5.76 16.54 -24.81
CA ARG A 67 -6.39 17.81 -24.44
C ARG A 67 -6.49 18.66 -25.71
N ARG A 68 -7.70 18.79 -26.24
CA ARG A 68 -7.95 19.61 -27.43
C ARG A 68 -7.51 21.04 -27.07
N PRO A 69 -6.53 21.64 -27.78
CA PRO A 69 -6.12 23.00 -27.48
C PRO A 69 -7.35 23.90 -27.52
N ARG A 70 -7.58 24.70 -26.47
CA ARG A 70 -8.69 25.67 -26.47
C ARG A 70 -8.45 26.57 -27.67
N ALA A 71 -9.34 26.52 -28.65
CA ALA A 71 -9.28 27.36 -29.84
C ALA A 71 -9.14 28.82 -29.36
N ALA A 72 -8.01 29.45 -29.73
CA ALA A 72 -7.78 30.84 -29.43
C ALA A 72 -8.98 31.64 -29.95
N ARG A 73 -9.69 32.34 -29.04
CA ARG A 73 -10.73 33.30 -29.41
C ARG A 73 -10.07 34.32 -30.33
N ARG A 74 -10.26 34.16 -31.64
CA ARG A 74 -9.96 35.21 -32.62
C ARG A 74 -10.92 36.35 -32.33
N GLY A 75 -10.42 37.37 -31.64
CA GLY A 75 -11.09 38.66 -31.58
C GLY A 75 -11.02 39.33 -32.95
N ARG A 76 -12.16 39.84 -33.39
CA ARG A 76 -12.32 41.05 -34.19
C ARG A 76 -13.69 41.63 -33.93
#